data_AF-M6CRJ1-F1
#
_entry.id   AF-M6CRJ1-F1
#
_cell.length_a   1.000
_cell.length_b   1.000
_cell.length_c   1.000
_cell.angle_alpha   90.00
_cell.angle_beta   90.00
_cell.angle_gamma   90.00
#
_symmetry.space_group_name_H-M   'P 1'
#
loop_
_entity.id
_entity.type
_entity.pdbx_description
1 polymer ?
#
loop_
_entity_poly.entity_id
_entity_poly.type
_entity_poly.pdbx_seq_one_letter_code
_entity_poly.pdbx_strand_id
1 'polypeptide(L)'
;MKKHVLKLAATCMVIIAFNACKVNDHEGDNLTTSSLVYSIDQTGGNCAFVQKLFWSGGDFLYYYVSFSTKPKKDCDFNKIIGSDLASHKRIIEANYNKITELANTFHCSAATKTLITDFKNDALTITQTQYDNLRARIRFFPVSDFRTEAIANLSSPTHPLTSFGFSAEEIKALNRLTVEQGENTEYREQLTAFAEETLDTTCSNALADSNRNLFPGFYGLDPDANTKAKITGISNNGSASAVCTYGGQTVASARCATLNNTF
;
A
#
# COMPACT_ATOMS: atom_id res chain seq x y z
N MET A 1 -27.95 -4.97 -23.39
CA MET A 1 -27.36 -3.74 -22.80
C MET A 1 -28.42 -2.84 -22.15
N LYS A 2 -29.13 -3.28 -21.09
CA LYS A 2 -30.10 -2.43 -20.36
C LYS A 2 -30.00 -2.53 -18.82
N LYS A 3 -29.03 -3.27 -18.27
CA LYS A 3 -28.91 -3.50 -16.80
C LYS A 3 -27.88 -2.60 -16.08
N HIS A 4 -27.04 -1.84 -16.80
CA HIS A 4 -26.04 -0.95 -16.20
C HIS A 4 -26.45 0.53 -16.13
N VAL A 5 -27.41 0.96 -16.95
CA VAL A 5 -27.91 2.36 -16.95
C VAL A 5 -28.71 2.67 -15.68
N LEU A 6 -29.38 1.66 -15.10
CA LEU A 6 -30.19 1.83 -13.89
C LEU A 6 -29.34 2.08 -12.63
N LYS A 7 -28.11 1.54 -12.57
CA LYS A 7 -27.18 1.78 -11.44
C LYS A 7 -26.53 3.16 -11.49
N LEU A 8 -26.34 3.74 -12.69
CA LEU A 8 -25.82 5.10 -12.81
C LEU A 8 -26.92 6.16 -12.55
N ALA A 9 -28.15 5.89 -13.00
CA ALA A 9 -29.29 6.76 -12.76
C ALA A 9 -29.72 6.82 -11.28
N ALA A 10 -29.59 5.71 -10.55
CA ALA A 10 -29.87 5.68 -9.11
C ALA A 10 -28.86 6.54 -8.31
N THR A 11 -27.58 6.54 -8.68
CA THR A 11 -26.54 7.34 -8.01
C THR A 11 -26.69 8.84 -8.28
N CYS A 12 -27.16 9.23 -9.48
CA CYS A 12 -27.44 10.63 -9.78
C CYS A 12 -28.75 11.14 -9.16
N MET A 13 -29.78 10.30 -9.01
CA MET A 13 -31.04 10.71 -8.34
C MET A 13 -30.87 10.95 -6.84
N VAL A 14 -29.95 10.24 -6.18
CA VAL A 14 -29.65 10.47 -4.77
C VAL A 14 -29.02 11.86 -4.57
N ILE A 15 -28.12 12.29 -5.46
CA ILE A 15 -27.45 13.60 -5.38
C ILE A 15 -28.40 14.77 -5.64
N ILE A 16 -29.40 14.59 -6.52
CA ILE A 16 -30.38 15.65 -6.85
C ILE A 16 -31.50 15.73 -5.79
N ALA A 17 -31.93 14.61 -5.22
CA ALA A 17 -32.91 14.60 -4.13
C ALA A 17 -32.38 15.29 -2.86
N PHE A 18 -31.07 15.21 -2.58
CA PHE A 18 -30.45 15.86 -1.42
C PHE A 18 -30.21 17.38 -1.56
N ASN A 19 -30.25 17.94 -2.77
CA ASN A 19 -30.18 19.40 -2.96
C ASN A 19 -31.56 20.08 -2.99
N ALA A 20 -32.64 19.34 -3.30
CA ALA A 20 -34.00 19.90 -3.36
C ALA A 20 -34.76 19.82 -2.02
N CYS A 21 -34.32 19.00 -1.06
CA CYS A 21 -34.93 18.89 0.27
C CYS A 21 -34.10 19.60 1.37
N LYS A 22 -33.44 20.71 1.04
CA LYS A 22 -32.78 21.58 2.03
C LYS A 22 -33.56 22.87 2.23
N VAL A 23 -34.82 22.73 2.64
CA VAL A 23 -35.59 23.81 3.26
C VAL A 23 -36.29 23.16 4.44
N ASN A 24 -35.76 23.42 5.63
CA ASN A 24 -36.23 22.94 6.94
C ASN A 24 -35.92 21.46 7.20
N ASP A 25 -34.82 21.20 7.90
CA ASP A 25 -34.95 20.78 9.29
C ASP A 25 -33.57 20.65 9.94
N HIS A 26 -33.49 21.20 11.14
CA HIS A 26 -32.40 21.00 12.08
C HIS A 26 -32.40 19.55 12.56
N GLU A 27 -31.19 19.04 12.87
CA GLU A 27 -30.89 17.77 13.53
C GLU A 27 -30.73 16.53 12.63
N GLY A 28 -29.48 16.10 12.40
CA GLY A 28 -29.20 14.74 11.91
C GLY A 28 -28.02 14.49 10.97
N ASP A 29 -27.09 15.43 10.78
CA ASP A 29 -25.99 15.34 9.78
C ASP A 29 -24.86 14.31 10.07
N ASN A 30 -25.00 13.44 11.08
CA ASN A 30 -23.91 12.55 11.50
C ASN A 30 -23.85 11.21 10.76
N LEU A 31 -24.97 10.63 10.31
CA LEU A 31 -24.97 9.27 9.73
C LEU A 31 -24.47 9.24 8.27
N THR A 32 -24.90 10.20 7.45
CA THR A 32 -24.50 10.30 6.04
C THR A 32 -23.05 10.76 5.88
N THR A 33 -22.61 11.71 6.73
CA THR A 33 -21.22 12.16 6.78
C THR A 33 -20.32 11.04 7.30
N SER A 34 -20.76 10.27 8.31
CA SER A 34 -20.00 9.11 8.82
C SER A 34 -19.92 7.98 7.80
N SER A 35 -20.96 7.72 6.99
CA SER A 35 -20.87 6.69 5.93
C SER A 35 -19.96 7.13 4.77
N LEU A 36 -19.95 8.42 4.42
CA LEU A 36 -18.98 8.97 3.46
C LEU A 36 -17.55 8.94 4.01
N VAL A 37 -17.33 9.33 5.26
CA VAL A 37 -16.02 9.25 5.93
C VAL A 37 -15.56 7.80 6.04
N TYR A 38 -16.43 6.86 6.39
CA TYR A 38 -16.09 5.43 6.44
C TYR A 38 -15.77 4.84 5.06
N SER A 39 -16.42 5.35 4.00
CA SER A 39 -16.12 4.96 2.61
C SER A 39 -14.80 5.57 2.11
N ILE A 40 -14.44 6.78 2.58
CA ILE A 40 -13.18 7.46 2.27
C ILE A 40 -12.00 6.89 3.09
N ASP A 41 -12.24 6.47 4.34
CA ASP A 41 -11.27 5.83 5.24
C ASP A 41 -10.91 4.39 4.82
N GLN A 42 -11.68 3.82 3.88
CA GLN A 42 -11.44 2.49 3.31
C GLN A 42 -10.65 2.46 2.00
N THR A 43 -10.26 3.60 1.40
CA THR A 43 -9.41 3.53 0.21
C THR A 43 -8.03 2.98 0.59
N GLY A 44 -7.45 2.11 -0.26
CA GLY A 44 -6.30 1.28 0.03
C GLY A 44 -5.08 2.05 0.56
N GLY A 45 -4.28 1.35 1.37
CA GLY A 45 -3.00 1.86 1.85
C GLY A 45 -3.07 2.81 3.05
N ASN A 46 -3.73 2.37 4.12
CA ASN A 46 -3.80 3.10 5.39
C ASN A 46 -3.25 2.25 6.54
N CYS A 47 -2.26 1.43 6.21
CA CYS A 47 -1.64 0.54 7.13
C CYS A 47 -0.14 0.75 7.21
N ALA A 48 0.30 1.30 8.33
CA ALA A 48 1.71 1.45 8.63
C ALA A 48 2.26 0.13 9.19
N PHE A 49 3.32 -0.36 8.57
CA PHE A 49 4.17 -1.42 9.06
C PHE A 49 5.31 -0.77 9.84
N VAL A 50 5.43 -1.10 11.13
CA VAL A 50 6.50 -0.62 11.99
C VAL A 50 7.39 -1.78 12.40
N GLN A 51 8.68 -1.66 12.12
CA GLN A 51 9.70 -2.60 12.49
C GLN A 51 10.70 -1.97 13.45
N LYS A 52 10.93 -2.63 14.58
CA LYS A 52 12.02 -2.29 15.48
C LYS A 52 13.34 -2.81 14.91
N LEU A 53 14.34 -1.93 14.82
CA LEU A 53 15.63 -2.20 14.22
C LEU A 53 16.75 -1.88 15.23
N PHE A 54 17.82 -2.67 15.18
CA PHE A 54 18.98 -2.66 16.09
C PHE A 54 18.65 -2.79 17.59
N TRP A 55 19.15 -3.88 18.17
CA TRP A 55 19.07 -4.17 19.61
C TRP A 55 20.49 -4.06 20.18
N SER A 56 20.72 -3.13 21.10
CA SER A 56 21.93 -3.10 21.93
C SER A 56 21.52 -2.98 23.39
N GLY A 57 21.86 -3.97 24.21
CA GLY A 57 21.83 -3.85 25.68
C GLY A 57 20.46 -3.79 26.38
N GLY A 58 19.34 -4.00 25.68
CA GLY A 58 18.01 -4.10 26.30
C GLY A 58 16.93 -3.26 25.62
N ASP A 59 17.32 -2.22 24.88
CA ASP A 59 16.40 -1.33 24.18
C ASP A 59 16.64 -1.34 22.66
N PHE A 60 15.56 -1.14 21.91
CA PHE A 60 15.64 -0.90 20.47
C PHE A 60 16.01 0.56 20.22
N LEU A 61 17.08 0.77 19.44
CA LEU A 61 17.61 2.12 19.19
C LEU A 61 16.89 2.84 18.05
N TYR A 62 16.18 2.09 17.20
CA TYR A 62 15.63 2.60 15.95
C TYR A 62 14.32 1.90 15.57
N TYR A 63 13.41 2.68 14.98
CA TYR A 63 12.16 2.20 14.39
C TYR A 63 12.11 2.63 12.93
N TYR A 64 11.76 1.68 12.10
CA TYR A 64 11.48 1.87 10.69
C TYR A 64 9.98 1.73 10.47
N VAL A 65 9.41 2.71 9.80
CA VAL A 65 7.99 2.73 9.45
C VAL A 65 7.88 2.81 7.95
N SER A 66 7.21 1.84 7.35
CA SER A 66 6.78 1.88 5.96
C SER A 66 5.27 1.77 5.88
N PHE A 67 4.73 2.07 4.71
CA PHE A 67 3.30 1.94 4.46
C PHE A 67 3.08 0.77 3.52
N SER A 68 2.07 -0.04 3.82
CA SER A 68 1.61 -1.09 2.91
C SER A 68 0.37 -0.61 2.18
N THR A 69 0.00 -1.30 1.10
CA THR A 69 -1.27 -1.09 0.40
C THR A 69 -2.46 -1.70 1.13
N LYS A 70 -2.25 -2.38 2.28
CA LYS A 70 -3.33 -3.00 3.06
C LYS A 70 -4.33 -1.95 3.57
N PRO A 71 -5.64 -2.25 3.54
CA PRO A 71 -6.64 -1.35 4.06
C PRO A 71 -6.56 -1.29 5.59
N LYS A 72 -6.99 -0.16 6.16
CA LYS A 72 -6.96 0.12 7.60
C LYS A 72 -7.58 -0.99 8.46
N LYS A 73 -8.68 -1.59 7.99
CA LYS A 73 -9.41 -2.68 8.67
C LYS A 73 -8.60 -3.97 8.86
N ASP A 74 -7.56 -4.13 8.06
CA ASP A 74 -6.70 -5.32 8.07
C ASP A 74 -5.33 -5.03 8.68
N CYS A 75 -5.14 -3.86 9.31
CA CYS A 75 -3.97 -3.50 10.11
C CYS A 75 -3.89 -4.26 11.43
N ASP A 76 -3.65 -5.56 11.31
CA ASP A 76 -3.43 -6.43 12.44
C ASP A 76 -2.31 -7.42 12.10
N PHE A 77 -1.42 -7.64 13.06
CA PHE A 77 -0.31 -8.58 12.88
C PHE A 77 -0.82 -9.99 12.58
N ASN A 78 -1.84 -10.46 13.29
CA ASN A 78 -2.32 -11.83 13.11
C ASN A 78 -3.02 -12.02 11.76
N LYS A 79 -3.67 -10.97 11.23
CA LYS A 79 -4.24 -10.99 9.88
C LYS A 79 -3.18 -10.94 8.78
N ILE A 80 -2.18 -10.07 8.90
CA ILE A 80 -1.18 -9.83 7.85
C ILE A 80 -0.08 -10.88 7.87
N ILE A 81 0.43 -11.21 9.06
CA ILE A 81 1.58 -12.10 9.26
C ILE A 81 1.14 -13.49 9.74
N GLY A 82 0.00 -13.62 10.42
CA GLY A 82 -0.49 -14.90 10.96
C GLY A 82 -0.49 -14.92 12.48
N SER A 83 -1.49 -15.58 13.09
CA SER A 83 -1.65 -15.69 14.54
C SER A 83 -0.63 -16.59 15.23
N ASP A 84 -0.04 -17.50 14.47
CA ASP A 84 0.93 -18.51 14.90
C ASP A 84 1.84 -18.91 13.72
N LEU A 85 2.85 -19.76 13.97
CA LEU A 85 3.78 -20.19 12.93
C LEU A 85 3.09 -20.94 11.77
N ALA A 86 2.06 -21.73 12.05
CA ALA A 86 1.39 -22.54 11.03
C ALA A 86 0.51 -21.69 10.09
N SER A 87 -0.18 -20.69 10.64
CA SER A 87 -0.92 -19.69 9.86
C SER A 87 0.02 -18.78 9.09
N HIS A 88 1.16 -18.40 9.67
CA HIS A 88 2.20 -17.64 8.97
C HIS A 88 2.73 -18.38 7.74
N LYS A 89 3.07 -19.67 7.89
CA LYS A 89 3.49 -20.51 6.74
C LYS A 89 2.40 -20.62 5.68
N ARG A 90 1.12 -20.72 6.06
CA ARG A 90 0.00 -20.72 5.12
C ARG A 90 -0.14 -19.40 4.36
N ILE A 91 0.09 -18.26 5.03
CA ILE A 91 0.08 -16.94 4.38
C ILE A 91 1.25 -16.81 3.41
N ILE A 92 2.46 -17.23 3.80
CA ILE A 92 3.63 -17.30 2.90
C ILE A 92 3.28 -18.11 1.66
N GLU A 93 2.78 -19.33 1.84
CA GLU A 93 2.41 -20.20 0.74
C GLU A 93 1.36 -19.58 -0.18
N ALA A 94 0.28 -19.00 0.39
CA ALA A 94 -0.77 -18.36 -0.39
C ALA A 94 -0.24 -17.16 -1.21
N ASN A 95 0.64 -16.35 -0.61
CA ASN A 95 1.23 -15.20 -1.29
C ASN A 95 2.14 -15.64 -2.45
N TYR A 96 3.04 -16.59 -2.23
CA TYR A 96 3.92 -17.10 -3.29
C TYR A 96 3.14 -17.83 -4.38
N ASN A 97 2.08 -18.57 -4.04
CA ASN A 97 1.23 -19.21 -5.06
C ASN A 97 0.56 -18.18 -5.98
N LYS A 98 0.10 -17.04 -5.44
CA LYS A 98 -0.44 -15.93 -6.25
C LYS A 98 0.63 -15.31 -7.15
N ILE A 99 1.86 -15.16 -6.66
CA ILE A 99 2.98 -14.64 -7.46
C ILE A 99 3.32 -15.64 -8.59
N THR A 100 3.34 -16.94 -8.31
CA THR A 100 3.52 -17.98 -9.34
C THR A 100 2.39 -17.97 -10.36
N GLU A 101 1.14 -17.78 -9.95
CA GLU A 101 -0.02 -17.65 -10.85
C GLU A 101 0.13 -16.43 -11.77
N LEU A 102 0.52 -15.28 -11.23
CA LEU A 102 0.83 -14.09 -12.00
C LEU A 102 2.01 -14.34 -12.96
N ALA A 103 3.07 -15.00 -12.50
CA ALA A 103 4.22 -15.34 -13.35
C ALA A 103 3.83 -16.24 -14.53
N ASN A 104 2.87 -17.15 -14.32
CA ASN A 104 2.32 -17.96 -15.41
C ASN A 104 1.45 -17.13 -16.36
N THR A 105 0.63 -16.24 -15.83
CA THR A 105 -0.23 -15.32 -16.60
C THR A 105 0.59 -14.39 -17.49
N PHE A 106 1.70 -13.87 -17.00
CA PHE A 106 2.62 -13.01 -17.74
C PHE A 106 3.70 -13.77 -18.51
N HIS A 107 3.60 -15.10 -18.57
CA HIS A 107 4.52 -15.97 -19.30
C HIS A 107 6.00 -15.73 -18.94
N CYS A 108 6.28 -15.46 -17.68
CA CYS A 108 7.64 -15.25 -17.20
C CYS A 108 8.50 -16.51 -17.41
N SER A 109 9.80 -16.30 -17.52
CA SER A 109 10.82 -17.28 -17.82
C SER A 109 10.87 -18.40 -16.77
N ALA A 110 11.47 -19.53 -17.17
CA ALA A 110 11.72 -20.63 -16.23
C ALA A 110 12.61 -20.19 -15.06
N ALA A 111 13.61 -19.32 -15.31
CA ALA A 111 14.50 -18.81 -14.28
C ALA A 111 13.73 -18.02 -13.20
N THR A 112 12.86 -17.11 -13.61
CA THR A 112 12.00 -16.34 -12.69
C THR A 112 11.10 -17.25 -11.85
N LYS A 113 10.48 -18.26 -12.49
CA LYS A 113 9.59 -19.21 -11.79
C LYS A 113 10.34 -20.10 -10.79
N THR A 114 11.54 -20.53 -11.15
CA THR A 114 12.43 -21.26 -10.23
C THR A 114 12.80 -20.39 -9.04
N LEU A 115 13.20 -19.13 -9.27
CA LEU A 115 13.55 -18.20 -8.19
C LEU A 115 12.39 -17.97 -7.21
N ILE A 116 11.16 -17.75 -7.72
CA ILE A 116 9.95 -17.63 -6.89
C ILE A 116 9.76 -18.89 -6.03
N THR A 117 9.98 -20.07 -6.61
CA THR A 117 9.83 -21.35 -5.93
C THR A 117 10.89 -21.54 -4.84
N ASP A 118 12.14 -21.17 -5.12
CA ASP A 118 13.24 -21.26 -4.16
C ASP A 118 13.02 -20.32 -2.97
N PHE A 119 12.61 -19.07 -3.22
CA PHE A 119 12.23 -18.11 -2.17
C PHE A 119 11.03 -18.59 -1.35
N LYS A 120 10.01 -19.18 -1.99
CA LYS A 120 8.89 -19.82 -1.28
C LYS A 120 9.41 -20.90 -0.34
N ASN A 121 10.23 -21.81 -0.84
CA ASN A 121 10.75 -22.95 -0.08
C ASN A 121 11.60 -22.48 1.10
N ASP A 122 12.50 -21.52 0.89
CA ASP A 122 13.32 -20.93 1.95
C ASP A 122 12.45 -20.25 3.02
N ALA A 123 11.50 -19.41 2.62
CA ALA A 123 10.60 -18.74 3.56
C ALA A 123 9.78 -19.73 4.42
N LEU A 124 9.41 -20.89 3.86
CA LEU A 124 8.69 -21.94 4.59
C LEU A 124 9.57 -22.69 5.62
N THR A 125 10.89 -22.55 5.57
CA THR A 125 11.82 -23.12 6.58
C THR A 125 11.80 -22.36 7.91
N ILE A 126 11.11 -21.22 7.99
CA ILE A 126 11.04 -20.40 9.21
C ILE A 126 10.70 -21.24 10.46
N THR A 127 11.49 -21.00 11.50
CA THR A 127 11.39 -21.66 12.82
C THR A 127 10.48 -20.89 13.77
N GLN A 128 10.05 -21.54 14.86
CA GLN A 128 9.25 -20.89 15.91
C GLN A 128 9.97 -19.67 16.50
N THR A 129 11.26 -19.79 16.82
CA THR A 129 12.07 -18.69 17.35
C THR A 129 12.14 -17.50 16.39
N GLN A 130 12.28 -17.75 15.08
CA GLN A 130 12.27 -16.66 14.08
C GLN A 130 10.90 -15.98 13.99
N TYR A 131 9.80 -16.75 14.01
CA TYR A 131 8.45 -16.19 14.00
C TYR A 131 8.16 -15.37 15.27
N ASP A 132 8.54 -15.86 16.46
CA ASP A 132 8.38 -15.11 17.71
C ASP A 132 9.18 -13.81 17.69
N ASN A 133 10.39 -13.84 17.12
CA ASN A 133 11.21 -12.64 16.91
C ASN A 133 10.58 -11.66 15.91
N LEU A 134 9.88 -12.13 14.87
CA LEU A 134 9.09 -11.25 13.99
C LEU A 134 7.95 -10.60 14.76
N ARG A 135 7.19 -11.39 15.52
CA ARG A 135 6.08 -10.92 16.35
C ARG A 135 6.53 -9.92 17.43
N ALA A 136 7.73 -10.04 17.95
CA ALA A 136 8.28 -9.09 18.91
C ALA A 136 8.71 -7.75 18.27
N ARG A 137 9.16 -7.79 17.00
CA ARG A 137 9.75 -6.63 16.31
C ARG A 137 8.77 -5.87 15.42
N ILE A 138 7.68 -6.51 14.98
CA ILE A 138 6.75 -5.93 14.02
C ILE A 138 5.44 -5.54 14.69
N ARG A 139 4.95 -4.35 14.35
CA ARG A 139 3.64 -3.83 14.74
C ARG A 139 2.98 -3.19 13.54
N PHE A 140 1.66 -3.24 13.49
CA PHE A 140 0.87 -2.58 12.46
C PHE A 140 0.00 -1.52 13.11
N PHE A 141 -0.09 -0.36 12.46
CA PHE A 141 -0.91 0.75 12.93
C PHE A 141 -1.84 1.21 11.82
N PRO A 142 -3.15 1.31 12.10
CA PRO A 142 -4.06 2.00 11.20
C PRO A 142 -3.72 3.49 11.18
N VAL A 143 -3.59 4.06 9.99
CA VAL A 143 -3.45 5.52 9.80
C VAL A 143 -4.69 6.05 9.10
N SER A 144 -5.00 7.34 9.25
CA SER A 144 -6.16 7.95 8.57
C SER A 144 -5.87 8.17 7.09
N ASP A 145 -4.68 8.66 6.78
CA ASP A 145 -4.24 8.91 5.42
C ASP A 145 -2.72 8.83 5.30
N PHE A 146 -2.25 7.86 4.52
CA PHE A 146 -0.84 7.74 4.14
C PHE A 146 -0.24 9.05 3.63
N ARG A 147 -0.94 9.82 2.79
CA ARG A 147 -0.41 11.04 2.17
C ARG A 147 -0.10 12.10 3.23
N THR A 148 -0.98 12.20 4.23
CA THR A 148 -0.82 13.11 5.36
C THR A 148 0.25 12.59 6.32
N GLU A 149 0.20 11.29 6.62
CA GLU A 149 1.11 10.65 7.56
C GLU A 149 2.56 10.75 7.09
N ALA A 150 2.79 10.51 5.80
CA ALA A 150 4.11 10.48 5.19
C ALA A 150 4.53 11.79 4.53
N ILE A 151 3.77 12.89 4.72
CA ILE A 151 3.95 14.09 3.89
C ILE A 151 5.36 14.66 3.95
N ALA A 152 6.02 14.62 5.11
CA ALA A 152 7.39 15.10 5.27
C ALA A 152 8.40 14.35 4.36
N ASN A 153 8.19 13.05 4.15
CA ASN A 153 9.00 12.26 3.23
C ASN A 153 8.60 12.51 1.77
N LEU A 154 7.29 12.46 1.47
CA LEU A 154 6.76 12.60 0.11
C LEU A 154 7.01 13.98 -0.51
N SER A 155 7.07 15.04 0.31
CA SER A 155 7.38 16.41 -0.09
C SER A 155 8.84 16.80 0.18
N SER A 156 9.71 15.83 0.49
CA SER A 156 11.14 16.13 0.69
C SER A 156 11.79 16.55 -0.63
N PRO A 157 12.85 17.39 -0.61
CA PRO A 157 13.53 17.82 -1.83
C PRO A 157 14.10 16.67 -2.69
N THR A 158 14.36 15.52 -2.06
CA THR A 158 14.90 14.32 -2.71
C THR A 158 13.82 13.38 -3.23
N HIS A 159 12.55 13.59 -2.88
CA HIS A 159 11.47 12.75 -3.34
C HIS A 159 11.05 13.12 -4.77
N PRO A 160 10.85 12.15 -5.69
CA PRO A 160 10.58 12.46 -7.09
C PRO A 160 9.31 13.30 -7.33
N LEU A 161 8.28 13.17 -6.49
CA LEU A 161 7.08 14.03 -6.57
C LEU A 161 7.44 15.53 -6.45
N THR A 162 8.36 15.87 -5.54
CA THR A 162 8.87 17.24 -5.41
C THR A 162 9.63 17.66 -6.65
N SER A 163 10.47 16.78 -7.21
CA SER A 163 11.20 17.03 -8.46
C SER A 163 10.28 17.21 -9.67
N PHE A 164 9.12 16.56 -9.68
CA PHE A 164 8.07 16.80 -10.69
C PHE A 164 7.31 18.11 -10.47
N GLY A 165 7.52 18.79 -9.34
CA GLY A 165 6.92 20.08 -9.03
C GLY A 165 5.61 20.01 -8.24
N PHE A 166 5.33 18.90 -7.55
CA PHE A 166 4.21 18.83 -6.61
C PHE A 166 4.54 19.57 -5.31
N SER A 167 3.62 20.40 -4.84
CA SER A 167 3.60 20.93 -3.48
C SER A 167 3.02 19.90 -2.50
N ALA A 168 3.27 20.08 -1.20
CA ALA A 168 2.71 19.20 -0.17
C ALA A 168 1.17 19.13 -0.21
N GLU A 169 0.48 20.23 -0.50
CA GLU A 169 -0.99 20.23 -0.58
C GLU A 169 -1.50 19.52 -1.83
N GLU A 170 -0.78 19.61 -2.95
CA GLU A 170 -1.13 18.83 -4.15
C GLU A 170 -0.91 17.33 -3.92
N ILE A 171 0.14 16.93 -3.19
CA ILE A 171 0.37 15.52 -2.83
C ILE A 171 -0.79 14.97 -1.99
N LYS A 172 -1.27 15.73 -1.00
CA LYS A 172 -2.43 15.35 -0.18
C LYS A 172 -3.74 15.27 -0.97
N ALA A 173 -3.79 15.82 -2.18
CA ALA A 173 -4.96 15.76 -3.05
C ALA A 173 -4.91 14.59 -4.07
N LEU A 174 -3.76 13.93 -4.27
CA LEU A 174 -3.60 12.84 -5.24
C LEU A 174 -4.51 11.64 -4.94
N ASN A 175 -5.12 11.05 -5.96
CA ASN A 175 -5.94 9.85 -5.75
C ASN A 175 -5.15 8.70 -5.11
N ARG A 176 -5.85 7.86 -4.35
CA ARG A 176 -5.29 6.65 -3.73
C ARG A 176 -5.85 5.41 -4.42
N LEU A 177 -5.12 4.31 -4.33
CA LEU A 177 -5.60 3.03 -4.81
C LEU A 177 -6.89 2.64 -4.08
N THR A 178 -7.81 1.99 -4.77
CA THR A 178 -8.91 1.27 -4.11
C THR A 178 -8.36 0.06 -3.34
N VAL A 179 -9.15 -0.54 -2.44
CA VAL A 179 -8.74 -1.75 -1.71
C VAL A 179 -8.35 -2.87 -2.67
N GLU A 180 -9.19 -3.11 -3.69
CA GLU A 180 -8.98 -4.14 -4.71
C GLU A 180 -7.71 -3.90 -5.53
N GLN A 181 -7.44 -2.64 -5.89
CA GLN A 181 -6.19 -2.25 -6.55
C GLN A 181 -4.98 -2.46 -5.62
N GLY A 182 -5.10 -2.11 -4.35
CA GLY A 182 -4.04 -2.25 -3.35
C GLY A 182 -3.62 -3.71 -3.11
N GLU A 183 -4.59 -4.63 -3.01
CA GLU A 183 -4.31 -6.07 -2.82
C GLU A 183 -3.54 -6.69 -3.99
N ASN A 184 -3.88 -6.30 -5.22
CA ASN A 184 -3.21 -6.83 -6.41
C ASN A 184 -1.81 -6.24 -6.63
N THR A 185 -1.57 -5.04 -6.13
CA THR A 185 -0.30 -4.32 -6.35
C THR A 185 0.90 -5.04 -5.73
N GLU A 186 0.76 -5.53 -4.48
CA GLU A 186 1.86 -6.14 -3.73
C GLU A 186 2.45 -7.37 -4.45
N TYR A 187 1.60 -8.26 -4.98
CA TYR A 187 2.06 -9.46 -5.68
C TYR A 187 2.74 -9.13 -7.02
N ARG A 188 2.28 -8.08 -7.69
CA ARG A 188 2.84 -7.64 -8.98
C ARG A 188 4.22 -7.04 -8.81
N GLU A 189 4.42 -6.24 -7.78
CA GLU A 189 5.73 -5.68 -7.47
C GLU A 189 6.75 -6.75 -7.07
N GLN A 190 6.33 -7.73 -6.25
CA GLN A 190 7.21 -8.87 -5.95
C GLN A 190 7.57 -9.66 -7.21
N LEU A 191 6.62 -9.86 -8.13
CA LEU A 191 6.91 -10.50 -9.41
C LEU A 191 7.89 -9.67 -10.26
N THR A 192 7.72 -8.34 -10.32
CA THR A 192 8.67 -7.45 -11.00
C THR A 192 10.08 -7.60 -10.43
N ALA A 193 10.24 -7.63 -9.10
CA ALA A 193 11.54 -7.81 -8.47
C ALA A 193 12.21 -9.14 -8.85
N PHE A 194 11.47 -10.26 -8.85
CA PHE A 194 12.00 -11.55 -9.31
C PHE A 194 12.36 -11.55 -10.80
N ALA A 195 11.57 -10.88 -11.63
CA ALA A 195 11.84 -10.76 -13.06
C ALA A 195 13.10 -9.92 -13.31
N GLU A 196 13.28 -8.81 -12.58
CA GLU A 196 14.49 -7.98 -12.64
C GLU A 196 15.75 -8.74 -12.20
N GLU A 197 15.68 -9.46 -11.08
CA GLU A 197 16.81 -10.26 -10.56
C GLU A 197 17.25 -11.35 -11.56
N THR A 198 16.31 -11.89 -12.32
CA THR A 198 16.59 -12.90 -13.35
C THR A 198 16.79 -12.31 -14.75
N LEU A 199 16.80 -10.98 -14.88
CA LEU A 199 16.92 -10.24 -16.14
C LEU A 199 15.83 -10.61 -17.17
N ASP A 200 14.66 -11.04 -16.71
CA ASP A 200 13.51 -11.40 -17.54
C ASP A 200 12.74 -10.15 -18.01
N THR A 201 13.35 -9.46 -18.97
CA THR A 201 12.79 -8.24 -19.57
C THR A 201 11.43 -8.46 -20.22
N THR A 202 11.11 -9.69 -20.68
CA THR A 202 9.79 -9.97 -21.29
C THR A 202 8.69 -9.94 -20.23
N CYS A 203 8.91 -10.61 -19.10
CA CYS A 203 8.00 -10.58 -17.96
C CYS A 203 7.84 -9.15 -17.41
N SER A 204 8.95 -8.44 -17.19
CA SER A 204 8.92 -7.06 -16.67
C SER A 204 8.18 -6.10 -17.60
N ASN A 205 8.39 -6.20 -18.93
CA ASN A 205 7.67 -5.37 -19.90
C ASN A 205 6.17 -5.68 -19.94
N ALA A 206 5.80 -6.96 -19.90
CA ALA A 206 4.39 -7.38 -19.88
C ALA A 206 3.66 -6.89 -18.62
N LEU A 207 4.35 -6.91 -17.48
CA LEU A 207 3.84 -6.34 -16.23
C LEU A 207 3.67 -4.82 -16.32
N ALA A 208 4.67 -4.11 -16.84
CA ALA A 208 4.62 -2.66 -17.03
C ALA A 208 3.46 -2.23 -17.95
N ASP A 209 3.28 -2.92 -19.08
CA ASP A 209 2.17 -2.68 -20.00
C ASP A 209 0.81 -2.98 -19.36
N SER A 210 0.72 -4.04 -18.57
CA SER A 210 -0.50 -4.34 -17.82
C SER A 210 -0.78 -3.30 -16.73
N ASN A 211 0.25 -2.82 -16.02
CA ASN A 211 0.12 -1.78 -15.00
C ASN A 211 -0.34 -0.44 -15.58
N ARG A 212 0.16 -0.04 -16.76
CA ARG A 212 -0.31 1.16 -17.49
C ARG A 212 -1.84 1.16 -17.67
N ASN A 213 -2.43 -0.01 -17.89
CA ASN A 213 -3.88 -0.16 -18.08
C ASN A 213 -4.66 -0.25 -16.75
N LEU A 214 -4.09 -0.86 -15.72
CA LEU A 214 -4.76 -1.09 -14.43
C LEU A 214 -4.65 0.08 -13.45
N PHE A 215 -3.58 0.88 -13.57
CA PHE A 215 -3.25 1.97 -12.65
C PHE A 215 -2.94 3.28 -13.38
N PRO A 216 -3.72 3.69 -14.39
CA PRO A 216 -3.37 4.85 -15.22
C PRO A 216 -3.19 6.11 -14.37
N GLY A 217 -2.05 6.78 -14.54
CA GLY A 217 -1.68 8.00 -13.83
C GLY A 217 -1.30 7.82 -12.36
N PHE A 218 -1.14 6.59 -11.85
CA PHE A 218 -0.64 6.35 -10.50
C PHE A 218 0.88 6.32 -10.46
N TYR A 219 1.47 7.28 -9.75
CA TYR A 219 2.90 7.32 -9.51
C TYR A 219 3.36 6.05 -8.75
N GLY A 220 4.44 5.44 -9.24
CA GLY A 220 5.02 4.19 -8.71
C GLY A 220 4.47 2.90 -9.35
N LEU A 221 3.38 2.98 -10.14
CA LEU A 221 2.79 1.81 -10.80
C LEU A 221 2.67 1.98 -12.31
N ASP A 222 2.19 3.14 -12.78
CA ASP A 222 2.13 3.45 -14.20
C ASP A 222 3.50 3.98 -14.66
N PRO A 223 4.20 3.29 -15.57
CA PRO A 223 5.49 3.73 -16.08
C PRO A 223 5.43 5.08 -16.82
N ASP A 224 4.24 5.48 -17.29
CA ASP A 224 4.05 6.76 -17.97
C ASP A 224 3.73 7.90 -17.00
N ALA A 225 3.41 7.62 -15.73
CA ALA A 225 3.14 8.61 -14.69
C ALA A 225 4.44 9.25 -14.16
N ASN A 226 5.20 9.87 -15.06
CA ASN A 226 6.56 10.40 -14.84
C ASN A 226 6.67 11.93 -14.96
N THR A 227 5.53 12.63 -15.04
CA THR A 227 5.48 14.09 -14.99
C THR A 227 4.26 14.54 -14.18
N LYS A 228 4.29 15.77 -13.67
CA LYS A 228 3.17 16.33 -12.91
C LYS A 228 1.82 16.28 -13.64
N ALA A 229 1.81 16.50 -14.95
CA ALA A 229 0.59 16.48 -15.75
C ALA A 229 -0.02 15.07 -15.91
N LYS A 230 0.80 14.02 -15.79
CA LYS A 230 0.37 12.63 -15.96
C LYS A 230 0.04 11.94 -14.65
N ILE A 231 0.57 12.44 -13.54
CA ILE A 231 0.34 11.89 -12.20
C ILE A 231 -1.00 12.42 -11.67
N THR A 232 -1.95 11.50 -11.46
CA THR A 232 -3.27 11.78 -10.87
C THR A 232 -3.50 11.03 -9.57
N GLY A 233 -2.65 10.05 -9.26
CA GLY A 233 -2.70 9.27 -8.04
C GLY A 233 -1.32 8.84 -7.55
N ILE A 234 -1.28 8.31 -6.34
CA ILE A 234 -0.07 7.84 -5.67
C ILE A 234 -0.28 6.42 -5.16
N SER A 235 0.69 5.54 -5.44
CA SER A 235 0.80 4.23 -4.79
C SER A 235 1.54 4.36 -3.46
N ASN A 236 1.32 3.43 -2.54
CA ASN A 236 2.01 3.40 -1.26
C ASN A 236 3.26 2.53 -1.30
N ASN A 237 3.65 2.10 -2.49
CA ASN A 237 4.58 1.02 -2.71
C ASN A 237 5.52 1.34 -3.88
N GLY A 238 6.57 0.54 -4.07
CA GLY A 238 7.64 0.81 -5.03
C GLY A 238 8.28 2.20 -4.83
N SER A 239 8.46 2.95 -5.93
CA SER A 239 9.06 4.30 -5.92
C SER A 239 8.21 5.37 -5.23
N ALA A 240 6.95 5.07 -4.93
CA ALA A 240 6.04 5.94 -4.18
C ALA A 240 5.92 5.53 -2.70
N SER A 241 6.67 4.50 -2.28
CA SER A 241 6.78 4.14 -0.88
C SER A 241 7.37 5.31 -0.10
N ALA A 242 6.77 5.58 1.06
CA ALA A 242 7.35 6.49 2.00
C ALA A 242 7.87 5.72 3.20
N VAL A 243 9.00 6.16 3.71
CA VAL A 243 9.63 5.59 4.89
C VAL A 243 9.79 6.70 5.92
N CYS A 244 9.36 6.41 7.13
CA CYS A 244 9.68 7.21 8.29
C CYS A 244 10.59 6.44 9.25
N THR A 245 11.38 7.20 9.99
CA THR A 245 12.46 6.67 10.81
C THR A 245 12.47 7.40 12.15
N TYR A 246 12.58 6.64 13.24
CA TYR A 246 12.58 7.15 14.61
C TYR A 246 13.71 6.51 15.42
N GLY A 247 14.31 7.24 16.35
CA GLY A 247 15.46 6.77 17.13
C GLY A 247 16.37 7.92 17.56
N GLY A 248 17.60 7.59 17.97
CA GLY A 248 18.61 8.59 18.33
C GLY A 248 18.78 9.68 17.26
N GLN A 249 19.00 10.93 17.70
CA GLN A 249 18.99 12.16 16.88
C GLN A 249 19.74 12.08 15.54
N THR A 250 20.79 11.25 15.43
CA THR A 250 21.60 11.07 14.22
C THR A 250 21.01 10.11 13.17
N VAL A 251 19.96 9.35 13.50
CA VAL A 251 19.42 8.27 12.64
C VAL A 251 18.01 8.58 12.09
N ALA A 252 17.28 9.53 12.70
CA ALA A 252 15.91 9.88 12.32
C ALA A 252 15.88 11.09 11.37
N SER A 253 15.80 10.84 10.06
CA SER A 253 15.83 11.88 9.01
C SER A 253 14.45 12.25 8.44
N ALA A 254 13.42 11.41 8.63
CA ALA A 254 12.07 11.66 8.16
C ALA A 254 11.04 11.09 9.15
N ARG A 255 10.35 11.96 9.90
CA ARG A 255 9.32 11.55 10.86
C ARG A 255 7.94 11.60 10.20
N CYS A 256 7.09 10.61 10.45
CA CYS A 256 5.68 10.66 10.08
C CYS A 256 4.88 11.58 11.01
N ALA A 257 3.75 12.09 10.54
CA ALA A 257 2.97 13.12 11.22
C ALA A 257 2.38 12.67 12.57
N THR A 258 1.70 11.53 12.63
CA THR A 258 0.96 11.10 13.84
C THR A 258 1.65 9.97 14.59
N LEU A 259 2.31 9.04 13.90
CA LEU A 259 3.06 7.94 14.49
C LEU A 259 4.27 8.40 15.31
N ASN A 260 4.75 9.63 15.10
CA ASN A 260 5.78 10.24 15.93
C ASN A 260 5.39 10.39 17.41
N ASN A 261 4.11 10.30 17.77
CA ASN A 261 3.68 10.32 19.17
C ASN A 261 3.70 8.92 19.83
N THR A 262 4.02 7.88 19.06
CA THR A 262 4.01 6.48 19.50
C THR A 262 5.42 5.93 19.78
N PHE A 263 6.47 6.58 19.26
CA PHE A 263 7.87 6.14 19.28
C PHE A 263 8.80 7.30 19.64
#